data_AF-A0A815GT15-F1
#
_entry.id   AF-A0A815GT15-F1
#
_cell.length_a   1.000
_cell.length_b   1.000
_cell.length_c   1.000
_cell.angle_alpha   90.00
_cell.angle_beta   90.00
_cell.angle_gamma   90.00
#
_symmetry.space_group_name_H-M   'P 1'
#
loop_
_entity.id
_entity.type
_entity.pdbx_description
1 polymer ?
#
loop_
_entity_poly.entity_id
_entity_poly.type
_entity_poly.pdbx_seq_one_letter_code
_entity_poly.pdbx_strand_id
1 'polypeptide(L)'
;MLLHKTFTNLNLFIVRDFSSSIDRMAAKRLGQWATRLYIILFIIGLSIPSLYTIIRSQTLTKTYLKPSFKLYEKLQRDHENALECPCSSIATTYNEFVKIDARFHEVSKNRIKNSIFEIMNMFLSKNVINLTDQ
;
A
#
# COMPACT_ATOMS: atom_id res chain seq x y z
N MET A 1 7.39 -9.07 -54.98
CA MET A 1 8.80 -9.37 -55.40
C MET A 1 9.74 -8.17 -55.27
N LEU A 2 9.36 -6.96 -55.70
CA LEU A 2 10.19 -5.75 -55.57
C LEU A 2 10.50 -5.37 -54.11
N LEU A 3 9.47 -5.33 -53.24
CA LEU A 3 9.61 -5.00 -51.82
C LEU A 3 10.62 -5.90 -51.08
N HIS A 4 10.56 -7.21 -51.31
CA HIS A 4 11.51 -8.16 -50.73
C HIS A 4 12.94 -7.88 -51.20
N LYS A 5 13.13 -7.59 -52.49
CA LYS A 5 14.46 -7.25 -53.03
C LYS A 5 15.01 -5.98 -52.40
N THR A 6 14.18 -4.96 -52.23
CA THR A 6 14.57 -3.71 -51.56
C THR A 6 14.98 -3.96 -50.11
N PHE A 7 14.18 -4.74 -49.38
CA PHE A 7 14.46 -5.07 -47.98
C PHE A 7 15.74 -5.90 -47.81
N THR A 8 16.00 -6.85 -48.70
CA THR A 8 17.24 -7.67 -48.64
C THR A 8 18.50 -6.93 -49.05
N ASN A 9 18.36 -5.87 -49.86
CA ASN A 9 19.48 -5.05 -50.32
C ASN A 9 19.74 -3.83 -49.45
N LEU A 10 18.95 -3.64 -48.39
CA LEU A 10 19.09 -2.51 -47.49
C LEU A 10 20.48 -2.53 -46.86
N ASN A 11 21.15 -1.38 -46.94
CA ASN A 11 22.43 -1.14 -46.31
C ASN A 11 22.45 0.29 -45.79
N LEU A 12 22.38 0.43 -44.47
CA LEU A 12 22.40 1.71 -43.77
C LEU A 12 23.82 2.29 -43.68
N PHE A 13 24.85 1.43 -43.72
CA PHE A 13 26.25 1.81 -43.51
C PHE A 13 26.97 2.04 -44.85
N ILE A 14 27.67 3.17 -44.97
CA ILE A 14 28.29 3.57 -46.24
C ILE A 14 29.66 2.89 -46.35
N VAL A 15 30.06 2.52 -47.58
CA VAL A 15 31.35 1.83 -47.82
C VAL A 15 32.56 2.61 -47.28
N ARG A 16 32.49 3.95 -47.24
CA ARG A 16 33.57 4.82 -46.72
C ARG A 16 33.82 4.69 -45.21
N ASP A 17 32.86 4.14 -44.47
CA ASP A 17 32.98 3.94 -43.02
C ASP A 17 33.85 2.69 -42.71
N PHE A 18 34.15 1.89 -43.73
CA PHE A 18 35.01 0.73 -43.65
C PHE A 18 36.43 1.07 -44.13
N SER A 19 37.44 0.39 -43.55
CA SER A 19 38.85 0.61 -43.89
C SER A 19 39.11 0.54 -45.40
N SER A 20 39.96 1.43 -45.90
CA SER A 20 40.35 1.50 -47.32
C SER A 20 41.07 0.24 -47.83
N SER A 21 41.51 -0.64 -46.92
CA SER A 21 42.11 -1.94 -47.23
C SER A 21 41.11 -3.05 -47.54
N ILE A 22 39.80 -2.81 -47.31
CA ILE A 22 38.75 -3.82 -47.48
C ILE A 22 38.14 -3.71 -48.89
N ASP A 23 37.98 -4.85 -49.56
CA ASP A 23 37.33 -4.91 -50.87
C ASP A 23 35.90 -4.36 -50.81
N ARG A 24 35.49 -3.63 -51.87
CA ARG A 24 34.16 -3.00 -51.98
C ARG A 24 33.03 -4.02 -51.85
N MET A 25 33.20 -5.23 -52.37
CA MET A 25 32.18 -6.28 -52.23
C MET A 25 32.09 -6.79 -50.78
N ALA A 26 33.21 -6.94 -50.11
CA ALA A 26 33.26 -7.33 -48.70
C ALA A 26 32.64 -6.26 -47.80
N ALA A 27 32.99 -4.98 -48.01
CA ALA A 27 32.41 -3.85 -47.29
C ALA A 27 30.88 -3.77 -47.45
N LYS A 28 30.36 -4.00 -48.67
CA LYS A 28 28.92 -4.04 -48.92
C LYS A 28 28.22 -5.16 -48.15
N ARG A 29 28.79 -6.37 -48.14
CA ARG A 29 28.22 -7.51 -47.39
C ARG A 29 28.23 -7.23 -45.89
N LEU A 30 29.33 -6.70 -45.36
CA LEU A 30 29.44 -6.34 -43.95
C LEU A 30 28.41 -5.28 -43.55
N GLY A 31 28.24 -4.24 -44.36
CA GLY A 31 27.21 -3.22 -44.16
C GLY A 31 25.79 -3.80 -44.14
N GLN A 32 25.47 -4.74 -45.05
CA GLN A 32 24.18 -5.42 -45.05
C GLN A 32 23.93 -6.22 -43.76
N TRP A 33 24.93 -6.97 -43.27
CA TRP A 33 24.84 -7.70 -42.00
C TRP A 33 24.69 -6.77 -40.81
N ALA A 34 25.49 -5.71 -40.74
CA ALA A 34 25.39 -4.71 -39.70
C ALA A 34 24.02 -4.02 -39.70
N THR A 35 23.46 -3.74 -40.89
CA THR A 35 22.12 -3.17 -41.04
C THR A 35 21.04 -4.10 -40.48
N ARG A 36 21.12 -5.40 -40.78
CA ARG A 36 20.19 -6.40 -40.23
C ARG A 36 20.29 -6.47 -38.71
N LEU A 37 21.51 -6.52 -38.18
CA LEU A 37 21.75 -6.54 -36.73
C LEU A 37 21.21 -5.27 -36.08
N TYR A 38 21.47 -4.10 -36.65
CA TYR A 38 20.99 -2.82 -36.15
C TYR A 38 19.46 -2.78 -36.11
N ILE A 39 18.77 -3.18 -37.18
CA ILE A 39 17.30 -3.20 -37.22
C ILE A 39 16.74 -4.15 -36.16
N ILE A 40 17.33 -5.34 -36.00
CA ILE A 40 16.90 -6.29 -34.96
C ILE A 40 17.07 -5.67 -33.57
N LEU A 41 18.25 -5.12 -33.27
CA LEU A 41 18.52 -4.46 -31.99
C LEU A 41 17.62 -3.26 -31.76
N PHE A 42 17.32 -2.47 -32.79
CA PHE A 42 16.42 -1.33 -32.71
C PHE A 42 14.99 -1.76 -32.38
N ILE A 43 14.48 -2.79 -33.06
CA ILE A 43 13.16 -3.36 -32.77
C ILE A 43 13.10 -3.90 -31.34
N ILE A 44 14.13 -4.61 -30.89
CA ILE A 44 14.23 -5.09 -29.51
C ILE A 44 14.26 -3.93 -28.52
N GLY A 45 15.06 -2.89 -28.80
CA GLY A 45 15.20 -1.71 -27.96
C GLY A 45 13.90 -0.91 -27.81
N LEU A 46 13.05 -0.91 -28.84
CA LEU A 46 11.72 -0.29 -28.76
C LEU A 46 10.67 -1.21 -28.13
N SER A 47 10.77 -2.53 -28.35
CA SER A 47 9.76 -3.47 -27.87
C SER A 47 9.82 -3.65 -26.36
N ILE A 48 11.01 -3.77 -25.76
CA ILE A 48 11.17 -3.93 -24.29
C ILE A 48 10.43 -2.84 -23.49
N PRO A 49 10.69 -1.52 -23.69
CA PRO A 49 9.99 -0.47 -22.94
C PRO A 49 8.50 -0.39 -23.30
N SER A 50 8.12 -0.72 -24.54
CA SER A 50 6.71 -0.75 -24.94
C SER A 50 5.94 -1.85 -24.19
N LEU A 51 6.49 -3.07 -24.16
CA LEU A 51 5.91 -4.18 -23.39
C LEU A 51 5.89 -3.86 -21.91
N TYR A 52 6.97 -3.27 -21.36
CA TYR A 52 7.00 -2.84 -19.97
C TYR A 52 5.84 -1.88 -19.65
N THR A 53 5.59 -0.90 -20.51
CA THR A 53 4.51 0.08 -20.33
C THR A 53 3.12 -0.57 -20.43
N ILE A 54 2.94 -1.55 -21.33
CA ILE A 54 1.66 -2.27 -21.49
C ILE A 54 1.39 -3.20 -20.30
N ILE A 55 2.40 -3.96 -19.87
CA ILE A 55 2.26 -4.96 -18.79
C ILE A 55 2.13 -4.28 -17.43
N ARG A 56 2.78 -3.14 -17.24
CA ARG A 56 2.71 -2.41 -15.96
C ARG A 56 1.32 -1.81 -15.82
N SER A 57 0.51 -2.42 -14.95
CA SER A 57 -0.75 -1.86 -14.51
C SER A 57 -0.52 -0.48 -13.92
N GLN A 58 -1.27 0.52 -14.40
CA GLN A 58 -1.17 1.87 -13.89
C GLN A 58 -1.65 1.89 -12.44
N THR A 59 -0.77 2.26 -11.51
CA THR A 59 -1.16 2.50 -10.12
C THR A 59 -1.97 3.79 -10.07
N LEU A 60 -3.30 3.65 -9.98
CA LEU A 60 -4.22 4.78 -9.86
C LEU A 60 -4.48 5.07 -8.38
N THR A 61 -4.05 6.23 -7.90
CA THR A 61 -4.40 6.69 -6.56
C THR A 61 -5.88 7.09 -6.52
N LYS A 62 -6.65 6.46 -5.63
CA LYS A 62 -8.06 6.79 -5.38
C LYS A 62 -8.18 7.60 -4.09
N THR A 63 -8.77 8.79 -4.18
CA THR A 63 -8.99 9.66 -3.02
C THR A 63 -10.42 9.52 -2.51
N TYR A 64 -10.56 9.25 -1.20
CA TYR A 64 -11.85 9.18 -0.53
C TYR A 64 -11.98 10.32 0.47
N LEU A 65 -12.88 11.28 0.19
CA LEU A 65 -13.17 12.37 1.12
C LEU A 65 -14.14 11.88 2.21
N LYS A 66 -13.69 11.94 3.48
CA LYS A 66 -14.48 11.56 4.67
C LYS A 66 -15.12 10.15 4.55
N PRO A 67 -14.31 9.08 4.44
CA PRO A 67 -14.84 7.72 4.34
C PRO A 67 -15.61 7.35 5.62
N SER A 68 -16.62 6.49 5.48
CA SER A 68 -17.27 5.89 6.66
C SER A 68 -16.29 4.93 7.35
N PHE A 69 -16.46 4.70 8.65
CA PHE A 69 -15.57 3.81 9.42
C PHE A 69 -15.51 2.39 8.81
N LYS A 70 -16.66 1.86 8.36
CA LYS A 70 -16.72 0.55 7.67
C LYS A 70 -15.93 0.53 6.36
N LEU A 71 -15.93 1.64 5.61
CA LEU A 71 -15.17 1.73 4.37
C LEU A 71 -13.66 1.81 4.66
N TYR A 72 -13.27 2.55 5.70
CA TYR A 72 -11.88 2.58 6.17
C TYR A 72 -11.38 1.20 6.57
N GLU A 73 -12.12 0.46 7.42
CA GLU A 73 -11.73 -0.90 7.83
C GLU A 73 -11.57 -1.85 6.63
N LYS A 74 -12.43 -1.72 5.62
CA LYS A 74 -12.33 -2.50 4.39
C LYS A 74 -11.06 -2.15 3.61
N LEU A 75 -10.80 -0.87 3.38
CA LEU A 75 -9.62 -0.40 2.65
C LEU A 75 -8.32 -0.74 3.38
N GLN A 76 -8.30 -0.65 4.72
CA GLN A 76 -7.15 -1.03 5.54
C GLN A 76 -6.84 -2.54 5.41
N ARG A 77 -7.87 -3.38 5.33
CA ARG A 77 -7.71 -4.83 5.14
C ARG A 77 -7.22 -5.17 3.72
N ASP A 78 -7.76 -4.50 2.72
CA ASP A 78 -7.49 -4.80 1.31
C ASP A 78 -6.15 -4.19 0.83
N HIS A 79 -5.69 -3.10 1.45
CA HIS A 79 -4.57 -2.27 0.98
C HIS A 79 -3.67 -1.76 2.13
N GLU A 80 -3.36 -2.62 3.11
CA GLU A 80 -2.66 -2.27 4.36
C GLU A 80 -1.42 -1.37 4.20
N ASN A 81 -0.57 -1.67 3.20
CA ASN A 81 0.70 -0.96 2.98
C ASN A 81 0.62 0.20 1.96
N ALA A 82 -0.54 0.44 1.36
CA ALA A 82 -0.72 1.43 0.30
C ALA A 82 -1.73 2.53 0.67
N LEU A 83 -2.29 2.50 1.89
CA LEU A 83 -3.26 3.47 2.36
C LEU A 83 -2.56 4.66 3.01
N GLU A 84 -2.71 5.85 2.41
CA GLU A 84 -2.26 7.11 2.99
C GLU A 84 -3.46 7.89 3.55
N CYS A 85 -3.36 8.31 4.81
CA CYS A 85 -4.39 9.10 5.49
C CYS A 85 -3.83 10.48 5.83
N PRO A 86 -3.88 11.46 4.91
CA PRO A 86 -3.45 12.81 5.21
C PRO A 86 -4.41 13.43 6.24
N CYS A 87 -3.86 13.98 7.33
CA CYS A 87 -4.65 14.71 8.31
C CYS A 87 -5.23 15.98 7.67
N SER A 88 -6.56 16.09 7.64
CA SER A 88 -7.24 17.27 7.10
C SER A 88 -7.17 18.49 8.02
N SER A 89 -6.89 18.28 9.31
CA SER A 89 -6.68 19.34 10.30
C SER A 89 -5.59 18.93 11.27
N ILE A 90 -4.63 19.83 11.54
CA ILE A 90 -3.52 19.62 12.49
C ILE A 90 -4.01 19.70 13.94
N ALA A 91 -5.14 20.38 14.16
CA ALA A 91 -5.78 20.49 15.46
C ALA A 91 -7.29 20.41 15.30
N THR A 92 -7.93 19.67 16.20
CA THR A 92 -9.38 19.64 16.38
C THR A 92 -9.69 20.29 17.72
N THR A 93 -10.68 21.18 17.75
CA THR A 93 -11.18 21.77 18.99
C THR A 93 -11.69 20.69 19.94
N TYR A 94 -11.11 20.60 21.14
CA TYR A 94 -11.41 19.56 22.15
C TYR A 94 -12.91 19.37 22.44
N ASN A 95 -13.71 20.43 22.28
CA ASN A 95 -15.14 20.43 22.57
C ASN A 95 -15.96 19.47 21.68
N GLU A 96 -15.43 19.04 20.54
CA GLU A 96 -16.14 18.17 19.59
C GLU A 96 -15.81 16.68 19.73
N PHE A 97 -14.71 16.32 20.41
CA PHE A 97 -14.20 14.94 20.40
C PHE A 97 -14.86 14.04 21.44
N VAL A 98 -15.23 14.61 22.58
CA VAL A 98 -15.65 13.84 23.77
C VAL A 98 -16.78 14.58 24.49
N LYS A 99 -18.02 14.18 24.20
CA LYS A 99 -19.19 14.57 25.01
C LYS A 99 -19.38 13.52 26.11
N ILE A 100 -18.81 13.76 27.29
CA ILE A 100 -18.99 12.91 28.47
C ILE A 100 -20.29 13.29 29.14
N ASP A 101 -21.31 12.46 29.01
CA ASP A 101 -22.55 12.59 29.76
C ASP A 101 -22.50 11.67 30.99
N ALA A 102 -21.81 12.14 32.03
CA ALA A 102 -21.62 11.37 33.26
C ALA A 102 -22.92 11.30 34.06
N ARG A 103 -23.57 10.13 34.07
CA ARG A 103 -24.71 9.86 34.95
C ARG A 103 -24.23 9.26 36.26
N PHE A 104 -24.25 10.06 37.32
CA PHE A 104 -23.98 9.58 38.67
C PHE A 104 -25.21 8.87 39.22
N HIS A 105 -25.08 7.58 39.56
CA HIS A 105 -26.11 6.86 40.28
C HIS A 105 -25.98 7.12 41.79
N GLU A 106 -27.09 7.47 42.43
CA GLU A 106 -27.13 7.60 43.89
C GLU A 106 -26.82 6.25 44.55
N VAL A 107 -25.97 6.27 45.57
CA VAL A 107 -25.70 5.08 46.38
C VAL A 107 -26.98 4.71 47.11
N SER A 108 -27.54 3.54 46.83
CA SER A 108 -28.81 3.14 47.41
C SER A 108 -28.70 2.97 48.93
N LYS A 109 -29.64 3.59 49.67
CA LYS A 109 -29.70 3.51 51.14
C LYS A 109 -29.75 2.06 51.65
N ASN A 110 -30.33 1.15 50.88
CA ASN A 110 -30.36 -0.28 51.20
C ASN A 110 -28.98 -0.94 51.15
N ARG A 111 -28.10 -0.53 50.22
CA ARG A 111 -26.73 -1.06 50.16
C ARG A 111 -25.95 -0.70 51.42
N ILE A 112 -26.11 0.54 51.91
CA ILE A 112 -25.47 1.00 53.15
C ILE A 112 -26.03 0.25 54.37
N LYS A 113 -27.36 0.08 54.46
CA LYS A 113 -28.00 -0.67 55.55
C LYS A 113 -27.51 -2.11 55.63
N ASN A 114 -27.43 -2.79 54.49
CA ASN A 114 -26.98 -4.17 54.44
C ASN A 114 -25.50 -4.28 54.86
N SER A 115 -24.63 -3.37 54.40
CA SER A 115 -23.23 -3.35 54.82
C SER A 115 -23.06 -3.11 56.32
N ILE A 116 -23.86 -2.23 56.93
CA ILE A 116 -23.83 -2.01 58.38
C ILE A 116 -24.32 -3.26 59.14
N PHE A 117 -25.38 -3.90 58.64
CA PHE A 117 -25.92 -5.12 59.23
C PHE A 117 -24.92 -6.28 59.21
N GLU A 118 -24.21 -6.48 58.09
CA GLU A 118 -23.14 -7.48 57.96
C GLU A 118 -21.98 -7.22 58.93
N ILE A 119 -21.56 -5.95 59.08
CA ILE A 119 -20.51 -5.57 60.03
C ILE A 119 -20.97 -5.84 61.47
N MET A 120 -22.20 -5.48 61.83
CA MET A 120 -22.76 -5.76 63.16
C MET A 120 -22.82 -7.26 63.45
N ASN A 121 -23.24 -8.09 62.50
CA ASN A 121 -23.27 -9.54 62.65
C ASN A 121 -21.86 -10.14 62.81
N MET A 122 -20.86 -9.59 62.13
CA MET A 122 -19.47 -10.01 62.29
C MET A 122 -18.91 -9.71 63.68
N PHE A 123 -19.28 -8.57 64.29
CA PHE A 123 -18.88 -8.23 65.66
C PHE A 123 -19.61 -9.08 66.71
N LEU A 124 -20.91 -9.34 66.52
CA LEU A 124 -21.68 -10.17 67.44
C LEU A 124 -21.23 -11.64 67.41
N SER A 125 -20.93 -12.19 66.23
CA SER A 125 -20.40 -13.55 66.08
C SER A 125 -19.06 -13.73 66.79
N LYS A 126 -18.14 -12.75 66.73
CA LYS A 126 -16.85 -12.80 67.42
C LYS A 126 -16.98 -12.76 68.94
N ASN A 127 -17.97 -12.04 69.48
CA ASN A 127 -18.17 -11.95 70.93
C ASN A 127 -18.87 -13.18 71.52
N VAL A 128 -19.70 -13.90 70.74
CA VAL A 128 -20.34 -15.16 71.17
C VAL A 128 -19.31 -16.28 71.32
N ILE A 129 -18.32 -16.36 70.43
CA ILE A 129 -17.27 -17.41 70.48
C ILE A 129 -16.36 -17.23 71.71
N ASN A 130 -16.12 -15.99 72.14
CA ASN A 130 -15.29 -15.69 73.33
C ASN A 130 -15.99 -15.90 74.68
N LEU A 131 -17.31 -16.18 74.71
CA LEU A 131 -18.07 -16.43 75.95
C LEU A 131 -18.33 -17.92 76.21
N THR A 132 -18.00 -18.80 75.27
CA THR A 132 -18.18 -20.26 75.39
C THR A 132 -16.90 -21.03 75.73
N ASP A 133 -15.77 -20.34 75.86
CA ASP A 133 -14.44 -20.92 76.17
C ASP A 133 -13.92 -20.53 77.57
N GLN A 134 -14.81 -20.23 78.53
CA GLN A 134 -14.46 -19.97 79.93
C GLN A 134 -15.28 -20.79 80.92
#